data_AF-W4MBN3-F1
#
_entry.id   AF-W4MBN3-F1
#
_cell.length_a   1.000
_cell.length_b   1.000
_cell.length_c   1.000
_cell.angle_alpha   90.00
_cell.angle_beta   90.00
_cell.angle_gamma   90.00
#
_symmetry.space_group_name_H-M   'P 1'
#
loop_
_entity.id
_entity.type
_entity.pdbx_description
1 polymer ?
#
loop_
_entity_poly.entity_id
_entity_poly.type
_entity_poly.pdbx_seq_one_letter_code
_entity_poly.pdbx_strand_id
1 'polypeptide(L)'
;MLSTTPHTATRQEMAPDLLMSVWQTLRDQLEAKQNQIYGDIAHYPPPIPACDQHFNYLLEQRTGIALELRRQKALAEESLTSRDPVALIGEFIESSIYVNDETKQRVRSCLPHA
;
A
#
# COMPACT_ATOMS: atom_id res chain seq x y z
N MET A 1 25.81 -1.83 -45.72
CA MET A 1 26.44 -1.38 -44.47
C MET A 1 25.41 -0.66 -43.63
N LEU A 2 25.41 -0.92 -42.34
CA LEU A 2 24.36 -0.58 -41.37
C LEU A 2 24.10 0.92 -41.29
N SER A 3 22.83 1.30 -41.21
CA SER A 3 22.43 2.60 -40.67
C SER A 3 21.25 2.39 -39.74
N THR A 4 21.65 2.31 -38.50
CA THR A 4 20.95 2.38 -37.22
C THR A 4 19.67 3.21 -37.24
N THR A 5 18.65 2.61 -36.64
CA THR A 5 17.36 3.19 -36.22
C THR A 5 17.47 4.57 -35.57
N PRO A 6 16.63 5.55 -35.96
CA PRO A 6 16.05 6.52 -35.04
C PRO A 6 14.70 5.92 -34.55
N HIS A 7 14.08 6.22 -33.41
CA HIS A 7 14.30 7.09 -32.26
C HIS A 7 13.07 6.82 -31.35
N THR A 8 13.19 7.13 -30.06
CA THR A 8 12.09 7.45 -29.12
C THR A 8 10.97 6.46 -28.86
N ALA A 9 11.10 5.76 -27.73
CA ALA A 9 10.06 5.84 -26.72
C ALA A 9 10.75 6.16 -25.39
N THR A 10 10.77 7.44 -25.02
CA THR A 10 11.05 7.85 -23.64
C THR A 10 9.90 7.30 -22.80
N ARG A 11 10.00 6.04 -22.37
CA ARG A 11 9.17 5.53 -21.29
C ARG A 11 9.54 6.41 -20.10
N GLN A 12 8.60 7.22 -19.62
CA GLN A 12 8.79 8.01 -18.40
C GLN A 12 9.04 7.03 -17.25
N GLU A 13 10.31 6.69 -17.03
CA GLU A 13 10.74 5.99 -15.82
C GLU A 13 10.40 6.92 -14.66
N MET A 14 9.50 6.46 -13.81
CA MET A 14 9.11 7.20 -12.62
C MET A 14 10.36 7.44 -11.78
N ALA A 15 10.61 8.69 -11.39
CA ALA A 15 11.80 9.01 -10.60
C ALA A 15 11.84 8.13 -9.34
N PRO A 16 12.99 7.50 -9.02
CA PRO A 16 13.09 6.56 -7.91
C PRO A 16 12.67 7.20 -6.57
N ASP A 17 12.92 8.50 -6.39
CA ASP A 17 12.50 9.25 -5.21
C ASP A 17 10.96 9.35 -5.10
N LEU A 18 10.26 9.52 -6.22
CA LEU A 18 8.80 9.54 -6.27
C LEU A 18 8.24 8.17 -5.93
N LEU A 19 8.86 7.10 -6.46
CA LEU A 19 8.48 5.72 -6.15
C LEU A 19 8.60 5.42 -4.66
N MET A 20 9.73 5.77 -4.06
CA MET A 20 9.95 5.62 -2.61
C MET A 20 8.96 6.45 -1.79
N SER A 21 8.68 7.69 -2.21
CA SER A 21 7.72 8.57 -1.52
C SER A 21 6.29 8.01 -1.56
N VAL A 22 5.88 7.42 -2.69
CA VAL A 22 4.57 6.77 -2.81
C VAL A 22 4.46 5.57 -1.87
N TRP A 23 5.47 4.69 -1.87
CA TRP A 23 5.48 3.54 -0.95
C TRP A 23 5.53 3.97 0.52
N GLN A 24 6.25 5.03 0.84
CA GLN A 24 6.27 5.60 2.19
C GLN A 24 4.89 6.13 2.58
N THR A 25 4.21 6.86 1.69
CA THR A 25 2.86 7.37 1.94
C THR A 25 1.87 6.24 2.23
N LEU A 26 1.95 5.14 1.47
CA LEU A 26 1.11 3.95 1.70
C LEU A 26 1.43 3.29 3.04
N ARG A 27 2.72 3.17 3.38
CA ARG A 27 3.17 2.64 4.66
C ARG A 27 2.65 3.46 5.84
N ASP A 28 2.81 4.78 5.79
CA ASP A 28 2.40 5.69 6.88
C ASP A 28 0.90 5.56 7.17
N GLN A 29 0.07 5.42 6.14
CA GLN A 29 -1.37 5.22 6.27
C GLN A 29 -1.71 3.87 6.92
N LEU A 30 -1.04 2.79 6.52
CA LEU A 30 -1.24 1.47 7.12
C LEU A 30 -0.77 1.43 8.58
N GLU A 31 0.33 2.10 8.91
CA GLU A 31 0.82 2.24 10.29
C GLU A 31 -0.14 3.07 11.16
N ALA A 32 -0.68 4.17 10.62
CA ALA A 32 -1.72 4.94 11.29
C ALA A 32 -2.96 4.07 11.59
N LYS A 33 -3.36 3.23 10.62
CA LYS A 33 -4.48 2.30 10.80
C LYS A 33 -4.18 1.20 11.83
N GLN A 34 -2.97 0.66 11.83
CA GLN A 34 -2.51 -0.31 12.83
C GLN A 34 -2.57 0.29 14.23
N ASN A 35 -2.04 1.51 14.41
CA ASN A 35 -2.06 2.21 15.69
C ASN A 35 -3.49 2.44 16.18
N GLN A 36 -4.42 2.80 15.29
CA GLN A 36 -5.84 2.92 15.63
C GLN A 36 -6.40 1.59 16.15
N ILE A 37 -6.23 0.49 15.42
CA ILE A 37 -6.73 -0.84 15.81
C ILE A 37 -6.14 -1.28 17.16
N TYR A 38 -4.85 -1.03 17.38
CA TYR A 38 -4.18 -1.42 18.62
C TYR A 38 -4.68 -0.56 19.79
N GLY A 39 -4.95 0.72 19.54
CA GLY A 39 -5.63 1.60 20.48
C GLY A 39 -7.02 1.11 20.85
N ASP A 40 -7.83 0.73 19.85
CA ASP A 40 -9.19 0.23 20.05
C ASP A 40 -9.20 -1.07 20.86
N ILE A 41 -8.25 -1.98 20.62
CA ILE A 41 -8.08 -3.22 21.41
C ILE A 41 -7.63 -2.91 22.85
N ALA A 42 -6.70 -1.98 23.04
CA ALA A 42 -6.15 -1.66 24.36
C ALA A 42 -7.17 -0.95 25.26
N HIS A 43 -8.06 -0.15 24.68
CA HIS A 43 -9.13 0.56 25.40
C HIS A 43 -10.46 -0.20 25.37
N TYR A 44 -10.45 -1.45 24.90
CA TYR A 44 -11.66 -2.24 24.78
C TYR A 44 -12.24 -2.56 26.17
N PRO A 45 -13.54 -2.26 26.42
CA PRO A 45 -14.15 -2.51 27.73
C PRO A 45 -14.15 -4.01 28.05
N PRO A 46 -14.07 -4.41 29.33
CA PRO A 46 -14.08 -5.82 29.71
C PRO A 46 -15.37 -6.49 29.21
N PRO A 47 -15.28 -7.64 28.51
CA PRO A 47 -16.41 -8.23 27.81
C PRO A 47 -17.51 -8.65 28.81
N ILE A 48 -18.73 -8.20 28.55
CA ILE A 48 -19.93 -8.75 29.19
C ILE A 48 -20.16 -10.13 28.55
N PRO A 49 -20.39 -11.21 29.33
CA PRO A 49 -20.40 -12.57 28.79
C PRO A 49 -21.55 -12.82 27.80
N ALA A 50 -21.23 -12.70 26.51
CA ALA A 50 -21.84 -13.27 25.32
C ALA A 50 -20.91 -12.90 24.15
N CYS A 51 -20.70 -13.83 23.21
CA CYS A 51 -19.78 -13.72 22.06
C CYS A 51 -19.53 -12.28 21.58
N ASP A 52 -18.38 -11.71 21.95
CA ASP A 52 -18.05 -10.33 21.61
C ASP A 52 -17.57 -10.26 20.16
N GLN A 53 -18.54 -10.17 19.25
CA GLN A 53 -18.31 -10.05 17.82
C GLN A 53 -17.44 -8.84 17.47
N HIS A 54 -17.54 -7.76 18.25
CA HIS A 54 -16.77 -6.55 17.99
C HIS A 54 -15.30 -6.75 18.38
N PHE A 55 -15.02 -7.35 19.53
CA PHE A 55 -13.64 -7.69 19.89
C PHE A 55 -13.02 -8.69 18.90
N ASN A 56 -13.77 -9.70 18.47
CA ASN A 56 -13.32 -10.65 17.45
C ASN A 56 -13.00 -9.94 16.12
N TYR A 57 -13.86 -9.02 15.68
CA TYR A 57 -13.59 -8.19 14.50
C TYR A 57 -12.29 -7.39 14.65
N LEU A 58 -12.03 -6.77 15.82
CA LEU A 58 -10.77 -6.06 16.05
C LEU A 58 -9.54 -6.98 15.95
N LEU A 59 -9.63 -8.23 16.42
CA LEU A 59 -8.55 -9.21 16.28
C LEU A 59 -8.31 -9.64 14.83
N GLU A 60 -9.37 -9.80 14.04
CA GLU A 60 -9.29 -10.05 12.61
C GLU A 60 -8.62 -8.87 11.91
N GLN A 61 -9.05 -7.64 12.21
CA GLN A 61 -8.48 -6.41 11.68
C GLN A 61 -6.99 -6.27 12.03
N ARG A 62 -6.60 -6.61 13.27
CA ARG A 62 -5.20 -6.65 13.72
C ARG A 62 -4.35 -7.59 12.87
N THR A 63 -4.91 -8.75 12.54
CA THR A 63 -4.23 -9.76 11.74
C THR A 63 -4.12 -9.30 10.29
N GLY A 64 -5.21 -8.79 9.72
CA GLY A 64 -5.24 -8.29 8.35
C GLY A 64 -4.29 -7.11 8.11
N ILE A 65 -4.27 -6.10 9.00
CA ILE A 65 -3.36 -4.95 8.84
C ILE A 65 -1.88 -5.36 8.94
N ALA A 66 -1.55 -6.35 9.78
CA ALA A 66 -0.19 -6.85 9.90
C ALA A 66 0.27 -7.60 8.64
N LEU A 67 -0.63 -8.37 8.01
CA LEU A 67 -0.36 -9.02 6.73
C LEU A 67 -0.21 -7.98 5.61
N GLU A 68 -1.05 -6.95 5.60
CA GLU A 68 -1.02 -5.92 4.58
C GLU A 68 0.27 -5.08 4.64
N LEU A 69 0.74 -4.73 5.85
CA LEU A 69 2.05 -4.07 6.03
C LEU A 69 3.22 -4.92 5.54
N ARG A 70 3.16 -6.25 5.74
CA ARG A 70 4.19 -7.16 5.22
C ARG A 70 4.15 -7.24 3.69
N ARG A 71 2.95 -7.33 3.11
CA ARG A 71 2.73 -7.32 1.67
C ARG A 71 3.25 -6.01 1.05
N GLN A 72 2.92 -4.87 1.63
CA GLN A 72 3.40 -3.57 1.20
C GLN A 72 4.93 -3.52 1.19
N LYS A 73 5.58 -3.97 2.28
CA LYS A 73 7.04 -4.00 2.36
C LYS A 73 7.66 -4.87 1.25
N ALA A 74 7.11 -6.07 1.02
CA ALA A 74 7.60 -6.97 -0.02
C ALA A 74 7.48 -6.36 -1.42
N LEU A 75 6.33 -5.73 -1.73
CA LEU A 75 6.11 -5.06 -3.02
C LEU A 75 6.98 -3.81 -3.20
N ALA A 76 7.25 -3.07 -2.11
CA ALA A 76 8.16 -1.94 -2.15
C ALA A 76 9.60 -2.39 -2.47
N GLU A 77 10.07 -3.48 -1.86
CA GLU A 77 11.37 -4.08 -2.18
C GLU A 77 11.42 -4.61 -3.62
N GLU A 78 10.36 -5.29 -4.07
CA GLU A 78 10.24 -5.78 -5.45
C GLU A 78 10.27 -4.64 -6.48
N SER A 79 9.62 -3.52 -6.18
CA SER A 79 9.55 -2.36 -7.06
C SER A 79 10.91 -1.75 -7.41
N LEU A 80 11.95 -1.97 -6.59
CA LEU A 80 13.32 -1.52 -6.86
C LEU A 80 13.99 -2.28 -8.01
N THR A 81 13.50 -3.49 -8.31
CA THR A 81 14.07 -4.38 -9.33
C THR A 81 13.08 -4.73 -10.44
N SER A 82 11.81 -4.35 -10.28
CA SER A 82 10.74 -4.59 -11.23
C SER A 82 10.90 -3.75 -12.50
N ARG A 83 10.47 -4.31 -13.63
CA ARG A 83 10.36 -3.59 -14.92
C ARG A 83 9.15 -2.66 -14.97
N ASP A 84 8.20 -2.82 -14.06
CA ASP A 84 6.99 -1.99 -13.97
C ASP A 84 6.58 -1.78 -12.50
N PRO A 85 7.27 -0.88 -11.79
CA PRO A 85 6.96 -0.59 -10.40
C PRO A 85 5.64 0.18 -10.23
N VAL A 86 5.14 0.84 -11.28
CA VAL A 86 3.86 1.56 -11.27
C VAL A 86 2.69 0.57 -11.24
N ALA A 87 2.78 -0.52 -12.01
CA ALA A 87 1.78 -1.60 -11.97
C ALA A 87 1.68 -2.24 -10.58
N LEU A 88 2.80 -2.48 -9.89
CA LEU A 88 2.82 -3.03 -8.53
C LEU A 88 2.10 -2.12 -7.53
N ILE A 89 2.30 -0.80 -7.64
CA ILE A 89 1.58 0.17 -6.79
C ILE A 89 0.09 0.17 -7.12
N GLY A 90 -0.27 0.16 -8.41
CA GLY A 90 -1.65 0.11 -8.86
C GLY A 90 -2.39 -1.10 -8.31
N GLU A 91 -1.82 -2.29 -8.49
CA GLU A 91 -2.39 -3.55 -7.98
C GLU A 91 -2.53 -3.54 -6.46
N PHE A 92 -1.52 -3.03 -5.74
CA PHE A 92 -1.58 -2.90 -4.30
C PHE A 92 -2.75 -2.02 -3.85
N ILE A 93 -2.91 -0.84 -4.45
CA ILE A 93 -3.96 0.11 -4.10
C ILE A 93 -5.36 -0.42 -4.43
N GLU A 94 -5.51 -1.13 -5.54
CA GLU A 94 -6.79 -1.71 -5.95
C GLU A 94 -7.21 -2.84 -5.01
N SER A 95 -6.28 -3.72 -4.65
CA SER A 95 -6.57 -4.88 -3.80
C SER A 95 -6.57 -4.58 -2.30
N SER A 96 -5.98 -3.48 -1.86
CA SER A 96 -5.92 -3.14 -0.43
C SER A 96 -7.27 -2.64 0.11
N ILE A 97 -7.75 -3.29 1.18
CA ILE A 97 -8.94 -2.85 1.93
C ILE A 97 -8.60 -1.85 3.05
N TYR A 98 -7.31 -1.67 3.36
CA TYR A 98 -6.85 -0.84 4.48
C TYR A 98 -6.37 0.55 4.04
N VAL A 99 -6.06 0.74 2.75
CA VAL A 99 -5.77 2.06 2.19
C VAL A 99 -7.09 2.79 1.92
N ASN A 100 -7.25 3.99 2.47
CA ASN A 100 -8.45 4.80 2.27
C ASN A 100 -8.51 5.44 0.87
N ASP A 101 -9.71 5.77 0.40
CA ASP A 101 -9.93 6.31 -0.95
C ASP A 101 -9.17 7.61 -1.23
N GLU A 102 -9.00 8.46 -0.22
CA GLU A 102 -8.21 9.69 -0.35
C GLU A 102 -6.75 9.36 -0.73
N THR A 103 -6.11 8.44 -0.02
CA THR A 103 -4.75 8.01 -0.31
C THR A 103 -4.68 7.31 -1.67
N LYS A 104 -5.66 6.45 -1.99
CA LYS A 104 -5.73 5.82 -3.31
C LYS A 104 -5.76 6.88 -4.42
N GLN A 105 -6.58 7.91 -4.26
CA GLN A 105 -6.72 9.00 -5.25
C GLN A 105 -5.45 9.85 -5.35
N ARG A 106 -4.84 10.18 -4.21
CA ARG A 106 -3.57 10.94 -4.17
C ARG A 106 -2.47 10.19 -4.90
N VAL A 107 -2.29 8.89 -4.61
CA VAL A 107 -1.27 8.08 -5.29
C VAL A 107 -1.57 7.96 -6.78
N ARG A 108 -2.82 7.69 -7.18
CA ARG A 108 -3.20 7.64 -8.61
C ARG A 108 -2.89 8.94 -9.36
N SER A 109 -3.02 10.08 -8.69
CA SER A 109 -2.70 11.39 -9.28
C SER A 109 -1.19 11.63 -9.43
N CYS A 110 -0.36 10.90 -8.67
CA CYS A 110 1.10 10.97 -8.73
C CYS A 110 1.72 9.93 -9.67
N LEU A 111 0.99 8.84 -9.98
CA LEU A 111 1.47 7.82 -10.91
C LEU A 111 1.35 8.34 -12.35
N PRO A 112 2.40 8.21 -13.18
CA PRO A 112 2.26 8.45 -14.61
C PRO A 112 1.25 7.44 -15.17
N HIS A 113 0.34 7.89 -16.05
CA HIS A 113 -0.54 6.99 -16.78
C HIS A 113 0.32 5.95 -17.51
N ALA A 114 0.13 4.67 -17.15
CA ALA A 114 0.73 3.55 -17.85
C ALA A 114 0.22 3.46 -19.29
#